data_AF-A0A3C1P3U1-F1
#
_entry.id   AF-A0A3C1P3U1-F1
#
_cell.length_a   1.000
_cell.length_b   1.000
_cell.length_c   1.000
_cell.angle_alpha   90.00
_cell.angle_beta   90.00
_cell.angle_gamma   90.00
#
_symmetry.space_group_name_H-M   'P 1'
#
loop_
_entity.id
_entity.type
_entity.pdbx_description
1 polymer ?
#
loop_
_entity_poly.entity_id
_entity_poly.type
_entity_poly.pdbx_seq_one_letter_code
_entity_poly.pdbx_strand_id
1 'polypeptide(L)'
;MITARGCAAFITSASLAAVGVVGFASAAQASVLDREQKRCGSALVTAKLESDSQEKEVDVEVYSDRAGERWRVVIKDADGGVLRTVTRTTNRDGEFDFWRSIPGAINDVTVDVRGPSGQRCSVQLQG
;
A
#
# COMPACT_ATOMS: atom_id res chain seq x y z
N MET A 1 -30.65 -0.95 0.47
CA MET A 1 -31.43 -1.00 1.73
C MET A 1 -30.46 -0.73 2.87
N ILE A 2 -30.79 0.14 3.82
CA ILE A 2 -29.96 0.40 5.01
C ILE A 2 -30.89 0.40 6.22
N THR A 3 -30.80 -0.63 7.06
CA THR A 3 -31.57 -0.74 8.31
C THR A 3 -30.69 -0.38 9.50
N ALA A 4 -30.78 0.86 9.95
CA ALA A 4 -30.25 1.22 11.26
C ALA A 4 -31.12 0.59 12.36
N ARG A 5 -30.48 -0.06 13.34
CA ARG A 5 -31.06 -0.41 14.65
C ARG A 5 -30.00 -0.23 15.71
N GLY A 6 -30.11 0.86 16.49
CA GLY A 6 -29.34 1.02 17.72
C GLY A 6 -30.00 0.31 18.90
N CYS A 7 -29.33 0.31 20.05
CA CYS A 7 -29.96 0.05 21.34
C CYS A 7 -29.27 0.91 22.43
N ALA A 8 -29.93 1.07 23.57
CA ALA A 8 -29.60 2.11 24.57
C ALA A 8 -28.49 1.72 25.57
N ALA A 9 -28.05 2.71 26.34
CA ALA A 9 -27.03 2.60 27.39
C ALA A 9 -27.62 2.40 28.80
N PHE A 10 -26.75 2.46 29.83
CA PHE A 10 -27.02 2.23 31.28
C PHE A 10 -27.27 0.74 31.63
N ILE A 11 -26.89 0.17 32.78
CA ILE A 11 -26.24 0.62 34.05
C ILE A 11 -25.27 -0.53 34.49
N THR A 12 -24.44 -0.53 35.55
CA THR A 12 -24.35 0.18 36.85
C THR A 12 -22.87 0.33 37.28
N SER A 13 -22.52 1.29 38.14
CA SER A 13 -21.18 1.40 38.75
C SER A 13 -20.99 0.47 39.96
N ALA A 14 -19.87 -0.26 40.03
CA ALA A 14 -19.39 -0.93 41.25
C ALA A 14 -17.84 -1.00 41.26
N SER A 15 -17.22 -0.53 42.34
CA SER A 15 -15.76 -0.33 42.41
C SER A 15 -15.02 -1.55 42.95
N LEU A 16 -13.99 -2.01 42.23
CA LEU A 16 -12.94 -2.86 42.78
C LEU A 16 -11.57 -2.46 42.21
N ALA A 17 -10.57 -2.35 43.07
CA ALA A 17 -9.28 -1.78 42.72
C ALA A 17 -8.36 -2.80 42.05
N ALA A 18 -8.24 -2.70 40.73
CA ALA A 18 -7.11 -3.23 39.98
C ALA A 18 -6.61 -2.13 39.03
N VAL A 19 -5.59 -1.37 39.45
CA VAL A 19 -4.85 -0.46 38.54
C VAL A 19 -3.89 -1.29 37.69
N GLY A 20 -4.45 -2.29 36.99
CA GLY A 20 -3.80 -2.89 35.85
C GLY A 20 -3.74 -1.80 34.79
N VAL A 21 -2.56 -1.26 34.54
CA VAL A 21 -2.31 -0.44 33.36
C VAL A 21 -2.44 -1.38 32.17
N VAL A 22 -3.66 -1.51 31.66
CA VAL A 22 -3.92 -1.97 30.30
C VAL A 22 -3.29 -0.93 29.39
N GLY A 23 -2.01 -1.14 29.11
CA GLY A 23 -1.27 -0.36 28.13
C GLY A 23 -2.05 -0.48 26.84
N PHE A 24 -2.70 0.61 26.44
CA PHE A 24 -3.39 0.69 25.18
C PHE A 24 -2.33 0.50 24.10
N ALA A 25 -2.27 -0.71 23.56
CA ALA A 25 -1.51 -1.01 22.37
C ALA A 25 -2.19 -0.25 21.21
N SER A 26 -1.84 1.03 21.09
CA SER A 26 -2.14 1.83 19.93
C SER A 26 -1.52 1.12 18.74
N ALA A 27 -2.36 0.49 17.92
CA ALA A 27 -1.93 -0.04 16.64
C ALA A 27 -1.21 1.10 15.91
N ALA A 28 0.04 0.84 15.49
CA ALA A 28 0.78 1.80 14.68
C ALA A 28 -0.04 2.02 13.40
N GLN A 29 -0.54 3.24 13.23
CA GLN A 29 -1.30 3.61 12.04
C GLN A 29 -0.27 4.02 10.99
N ALA A 30 0.01 3.09 10.07
CA ALA A 30 0.80 3.37 8.88
C ALA A 30 0.28 4.66 8.23
N SER A 31 1.17 5.63 8.07
CA SER A 31 0.82 6.96 7.58
C SER A 31 1.15 7.04 6.10
N VAL A 32 0.12 7.17 5.25
CA VAL A 32 0.31 7.44 3.81
C VAL A 32 1.01 8.77 3.66
N LEU A 33 2.22 8.74 3.11
CA LEU A 33 3.01 9.93 2.81
C LEU A 33 2.59 10.50 1.44
N ASP A 34 2.45 9.60 0.47
CA ASP A 34 2.11 9.93 -0.91
C ASP A 34 1.42 8.76 -1.63
N ARG A 35 0.64 9.08 -2.67
CA ARG A 35 -0.10 8.14 -3.51
C ARG A 35 -0.29 8.72 -4.90
N GLU A 36 0.28 8.03 -5.89
CA GLU A 36 0.23 8.43 -7.29
C GLU A 36 -0.43 7.37 -8.18
N GLN A 37 -1.05 7.82 -9.28
CA GLN A 37 -1.80 6.98 -10.21
C GLN A 37 -1.54 7.32 -11.67
N LYS A 38 -1.23 6.29 -12.48
CA LYS A 38 -0.75 6.49 -13.85
C LYS A 38 -1.24 5.40 -14.80
N ARG A 39 -1.75 5.80 -15.97
CA ARG A 39 -2.05 4.84 -17.05
C ARG A 39 -0.77 4.34 -17.72
N CYS A 40 -0.71 3.04 -17.96
CA CYS A 40 0.41 2.31 -18.53
C CYS A 40 -0.03 1.59 -19.81
N GLY A 41 -0.54 2.36 -20.78
CA GLY A 41 -1.35 1.86 -21.89
C GLY A 41 -2.80 1.64 -21.44
N SER A 42 -3.33 0.43 -21.63
CA SER A 42 -4.62 -0.01 -21.10
C SER A 42 -4.68 0.10 -19.57
N ALA A 43 -3.71 -0.53 -18.90
CA ALA A 43 -3.70 -0.68 -17.45
C ALA A 43 -3.60 0.64 -16.67
N LEU A 44 -4.16 0.66 -15.47
CA LEU A 44 -3.90 1.65 -14.43
C LEU A 44 -2.90 1.09 -13.43
N VAL A 45 -1.91 1.88 -13.05
CA VAL A 45 -0.97 1.59 -11.96
C VAL A 45 -1.25 2.57 -10.81
N THR A 46 -1.48 2.06 -9.61
CA THR A 46 -1.34 2.83 -8.36
C THR A 46 0.02 2.53 -7.76
N ALA A 47 0.67 3.54 -7.20
CA ALA A 47 1.73 3.31 -6.21
C ALA A 47 1.49 4.19 -4.98
N LYS A 48 1.92 3.73 -3.80
CA LYS A 48 1.82 4.47 -2.53
C LYS A 48 3.13 4.36 -1.77
N LEU A 49 3.45 5.40 -1.01
CA LEU A 49 4.51 5.37 -0.01
C LEU A 49 3.86 5.58 1.36
N GLU A 50 3.99 4.60 2.25
CA GLU A 50 3.46 4.65 3.61
C GLU A 50 4.62 4.55 4.62
N SER A 51 4.43 5.03 5.86
CA SER A 51 5.43 5.02 6.92
C SER A 51 4.91 4.34 8.18
N ASP A 52 5.64 3.36 8.69
CA ASP A 52 5.43 2.78 10.02
C ASP A 52 6.74 2.83 10.81
N SER A 53 6.78 3.74 11.78
CA SER A 53 7.68 3.88 12.95
C SER A 53 9.21 3.79 12.76
N GLN A 54 9.72 2.83 12.00
CA GLN A 54 11.14 2.61 11.68
C GLN A 54 11.39 2.30 10.18
N GLU A 55 10.36 1.90 9.43
CA GLU A 55 10.44 1.57 8.00
C GLU A 55 9.41 2.36 7.17
N LYS A 56 9.57 2.33 5.84
CA LYS A 56 8.56 2.80 4.89
C LYS A 56 8.14 1.65 3.99
N GLU A 57 6.89 1.64 3.55
CA GLU A 57 6.29 0.62 2.69
C GLU A 57 6.01 1.21 1.30
N VAL A 58 6.42 0.52 0.24
CA VAL A 58 6.03 0.86 -1.14
C VAL A 58 5.01 -0.16 -1.64
N ASP A 59 3.76 0.29 -1.74
CA ASP A 59 2.66 -0.43 -2.38
C ASP A 59 2.69 -0.22 -3.89
N VAL A 60 2.41 -1.26 -4.67
CA VAL A 60 2.13 -1.16 -6.10
C VAL A 60 0.95 -2.06 -6.48
N GLU A 61 -0.10 -1.44 -7.03
CA GLU A 61 -1.28 -2.09 -7.58
C GLU A 61 -1.26 -1.92 -9.11
N VAL A 62 -1.60 -2.97 -9.87
CA VAL A 62 -1.77 -2.88 -11.32
C VAL A 62 -3.11 -3.49 -11.71
N TYR A 63 -3.95 -2.69 -12.36
CA TYR A 63 -5.26 -3.09 -12.89
C TYR A 63 -5.19 -3.05 -14.43
N SER A 64 -5.19 -4.22 -15.09
CA SER A 64 -5.20 -4.35 -16.55
C SER A 64 -6.55 -4.89 -17.04
N ASP A 65 -6.93 -4.56 -18.28
CA ASP A 65 -8.15 -5.07 -18.94
C ASP A 65 -8.11 -6.60 -19.22
N ARG A 66 -7.06 -7.31 -18.77
CA ARG A 66 -6.74 -8.69 -19.14
C ARG A 66 -6.13 -9.49 -18.00
N ALA A 67 -6.70 -10.67 -17.77
CA ALA A 67 -6.14 -11.71 -16.91
C ALA A 67 -4.91 -12.39 -17.53
N GLY A 68 -4.02 -12.94 -16.69
CA GLY A 68 -2.86 -13.72 -17.15
C GLY A 68 -1.73 -12.91 -17.79
N GLU A 69 -1.80 -11.58 -17.77
CA GLU A 69 -0.75 -10.72 -18.30
C GLU A 69 0.45 -10.66 -17.37
N ARG A 70 1.66 -10.84 -17.90
CA ARG A 70 2.89 -10.79 -17.11
C ARG A 70 3.54 -9.40 -17.12
N TRP A 71 3.61 -8.77 -15.95
CA TRP A 71 4.14 -7.43 -15.73
C TRP A 71 5.43 -7.48 -14.90
N ARG A 72 6.38 -6.59 -15.18
CA ARG A 72 7.60 -6.41 -14.38
C ARG A 72 7.58 -5.05 -13.70
N VAL A 73 7.83 -5.02 -12.40
CA VAL A 73 7.97 -3.79 -11.61
C VAL A 73 9.38 -3.71 -11.03
N VAL A 74 9.94 -2.51 -11.03
CA VAL A 74 11.25 -2.18 -10.44
C VAL A 74 11.09 -0.96 -9.55
N ILE A 75 11.37 -1.11 -8.26
CA ILE A 75 11.35 -0.03 -7.26
C ILE A 75 12.79 0.43 -7.05
N LYS A 76 12.99 1.75 -7.05
CA LYS A 76 14.29 2.42 -6.88
C LYS A 76 14.24 3.53 -5.86
N ASP A 77 15.40 3.84 -5.29
CA ASP A 77 15.68 5.09 -4.57
C ASP A 77 15.93 6.27 -5.54
N ALA A 78 16.18 7.46 -4.97
CA ALA A 78 16.49 8.71 -5.67
C ALA A 78 17.73 8.63 -6.59
N ASP A 79 18.77 7.89 -6.17
CA ASP A 79 20.02 7.71 -6.92
C ASP A 79 19.88 6.67 -8.05
N GLY A 80 18.71 6.03 -8.16
CA GLY A 80 18.39 5.01 -9.15
C GLY A 80 18.83 3.59 -8.74
N GLY A 81 19.31 3.41 -7.51
CA GLY A 81 19.61 2.12 -6.92
C GLY A 81 18.37 1.23 -6.83
N VAL A 82 18.50 -0.05 -7.14
CA VAL A 82 17.35 -0.96 -7.29
C VAL A 82 17.02 -1.63 -5.95
N LEU A 83 16.07 -1.05 -5.22
CA LEU A 83 15.52 -1.58 -3.96
C LEU A 83 14.77 -2.90 -4.18
N ARG A 84 14.07 -3.05 -5.32
CA ARG A 84 13.36 -4.28 -5.68
C ARG A 84 13.21 -4.43 -7.19
N THR A 85 13.31 -5.66 -7.69
CA THR A 85 12.65 -6.09 -8.94
C THR A 85 11.67 -7.21 -8.59
N VAL A 86 10.47 -7.18 -9.17
CA VAL A 86 9.52 -8.29 -9.14
C VAL A 86 8.90 -8.49 -10.52
N THR A 87 8.37 -9.68 -10.77
CA THR A 87 7.51 -9.97 -11.92
C THR A 87 6.28 -10.66 -11.38
N ARG A 88 5.10 -10.14 -11.75
CA ARG A 88 3.79 -10.66 -11.36
C ARG A 88 2.98 -10.98 -12.62
N THR A 89 1.92 -11.75 -12.42
CA THR A 89 0.94 -12.07 -13.45
C THR A 89 -0.41 -11.62 -12.94
N THR A 90 -1.22 -10.93 -13.75
CA THR A 90 -2.56 -10.52 -13.34
C THR A 90 -3.45 -11.73 -13.05
N ASN A 91 -4.28 -11.62 -12.02
CA ASN A 91 -5.25 -12.63 -11.63
C ASN A 91 -6.38 -12.74 -12.68
N ARG A 92 -7.42 -13.56 -12.41
CA ARG A 92 -8.57 -13.75 -13.31
C ARG A 92 -9.37 -12.45 -13.58
N ASP A 93 -9.30 -11.49 -12.66
CA ASP A 93 -10.05 -10.23 -12.65
C ASP A 93 -9.22 -9.07 -13.24
N GLY A 94 -7.99 -9.35 -13.71
CA GLY A 94 -7.12 -8.41 -14.42
C GLY A 94 -6.10 -7.66 -13.56
N GLU A 95 -6.04 -7.95 -12.26
CA GLU A 95 -5.28 -7.17 -11.27
C GLU A 95 -4.13 -7.95 -10.60
N PHE A 96 -3.18 -7.24 -10.00
CA PHE A 96 -2.35 -7.74 -8.90
C PHE A 96 -1.87 -6.61 -7.99
N ASP A 97 -1.60 -6.95 -6.74
CA ASP A 97 -0.92 -6.16 -5.73
C ASP A 97 0.49 -6.73 -5.43
N PHE A 98 1.38 -5.87 -4.92
CA PHE A 98 2.43 -6.27 -3.98
C PHE A 98 2.94 -5.05 -3.21
N TRP A 99 3.36 -5.29 -1.96
CA TRP A 99 4.05 -4.32 -1.12
C TRP A 99 5.54 -4.62 -0.98
N ARG A 100 6.31 -3.63 -0.51
CA ARG A 100 7.72 -3.80 -0.16
C ARG A 100 8.16 -2.77 0.89
N SER A 101 8.52 -3.24 2.09
CA SER A 101 9.26 -2.40 3.03
C SER A 101 10.66 -2.03 2.51
N ILE A 102 11.05 -0.80 2.81
CA ILE A 102 12.30 -0.13 2.47
C ILE A 102 12.81 0.64 3.72
N PRO A 103 14.12 0.93 3.82
CA PRO A 103 14.65 1.72 4.92
C PRO A 103 13.95 3.09 5.06
N GLY A 104 13.48 3.43 6.26
CA GLY A 104 12.67 4.65 6.49
C GLY A 104 13.37 5.98 6.19
N ALA A 105 14.68 5.96 5.96
CA ALA A 105 15.48 7.11 5.52
C ALA A 105 15.38 7.42 4.01
N ILE A 106 14.72 6.57 3.22
CA ILE A 106 14.47 6.81 1.80
C ILE A 106 13.17 7.62 1.65
N ASN A 107 13.29 8.81 1.04
CA ASN A 107 12.17 9.75 0.90
C ASN A 107 11.58 9.73 -0.51
N ASP A 108 12.43 9.83 -1.53
CA ASP A 108 12.01 9.73 -2.93
C ASP A 108 12.14 8.29 -3.45
N VAL A 109 11.08 7.79 -4.08
CA VAL A 109 11.00 6.45 -4.66
C VAL A 109 10.53 6.54 -6.11
N THR A 110 11.20 5.78 -7.01
CA THR A 110 10.75 5.63 -8.41
C THR A 110 10.28 4.19 -8.67
N VAL A 111 9.04 4.04 -9.14
CA VAL A 111 8.42 2.76 -9.50
C VAL A 111 8.31 2.66 -11.03
N ASP A 112 9.27 1.96 -11.64
CA ASP A 112 9.28 1.62 -13.06
C ASP A 112 8.42 0.38 -13.33
N VAL A 113 7.37 0.50 -14.13
CA VAL A 113 6.48 -0.61 -14.52
C VAL A 113 6.57 -0.90 -16.02
N ARG A 114 6.61 -2.19 -16.38
CA ARG A 114 6.68 -2.67 -17.77
C ARG A 114 5.64 -3.77 -18.02
N GLY A 115 4.79 -3.55 -19.01
CA GLY A 115 3.72 -4.47 -19.42
C GLY A 115 4.13 -5.46 -20.52
N PRO A 116 3.29 -6.49 -20.79
CA PRO A 116 3.60 -7.56 -21.73
C PRO A 116 3.65 -7.09 -23.19
N SER A 117 2.87 -6.06 -23.55
CA SER A 117 2.83 -5.47 -24.90
C SER A 117 3.87 -4.36 -25.08
N GLY A 118 4.93 -4.37 -24.28
CA GLY A 118 6.00 -3.36 -24.32
C GLY A 118 5.65 -2.03 -23.66
N GLN A 119 4.49 -1.91 -22.99
CA GLN A 119 4.13 -0.70 -22.24
C GLN A 119 5.22 -0.37 -21.21
N ARG A 120 5.51 0.92 -21.02
CA ARG A 120 6.42 1.41 -19.99
C ARG A 120 5.84 2.66 -19.37
N CYS A 121 5.84 2.71 -18.04
CA CYS A 121 5.51 3.89 -17.27
C CYS A 121 6.41 3.94 -16.04
N SER A 122 6.57 5.14 -15.48
CA SER A 122 7.31 5.37 -14.23
C SER A 122 6.46 6.27 -13.35
N VAL A 123 6.28 5.88 -12.09
CA VAL A 123 5.64 6.67 -11.04
C VAL A 123 6.74 7.14 -10.07
N GLN A 124 6.61 8.35 -9.54
CA GLN A 124 7.46 8.87 -8.50
C GLN A 124 6.60 9.05 -7.24
N LEU A 125 7.21 8.85 -6.07
CA LEU A 125 6.58 9.01 -4.77
C LEU A 125 7.54 9.76 -3.85
N GLN A 126 7.02 10.62 -2.97
CA GLN A 126 7.81 11.43 -2.02
C GLN A 126 7.32 11.28 -0.57
N GLY A 127 8.14 11.66 0.42
CA GLY A 127 7.77 11.61 1.85
C GLY A 127 8.94 11.80 2.80
#